data_AF-A0A085ET33-F1
#
_entry.id   AF-A0A085ET33-F1
#
_cell.length_a   1.000
_cell.length_b   1.000
_cell.length_c   1.000
_cell.angle_alpha   90.00
_cell.angle_beta   90.00
_cell.angle_gamma   90.00
#
_symmetry.space_group_name_H-M   'P 1'
#
loop_
_entity.id
_entity.type
_entity.pdbx_description
1 polymer ?
#
loop_
_entity_poly.entity_id
_entity_poly.type
_entity_poly.pdbx_seq_one_letter_code
_entity_poly.pdbx_strand_id
1 'polypeptide(L)'
;MIRRQHRVRHLLPAVALLSGTIAASACGFEDPKGADAARGALNWIYPEALHVTSAVWRAQLDGAIARDDRPAAARALTGYRKAAADLGALRDRLSATMDGEAPPTFSILLIGPMLWTRFAPAQHGLGVVTHVEGAQTSDIVIVTDEPVVTALVSGRITPLAARQQGLLRLYGTRDGRDRVSAWLDRLPAPMTATAGKDGS
;
A
#
# COMPACT_ATOMS: atom_id res chain seq x y z
N MET A 1 16.49 -9.35 -74.78
CA MET A 1 16.81 -9.33 -73.33
C MET A 1 15.51 -9.11 -72.55
N ILE A 2 14.98 -10.15 -71.90
CA ILE A 2 13.75 -10.07 -71.09
C ILE A 2 14.14 -10.32 -69.63
N ARG A 3 14.05 -9.30 -68.77
CA ARG A 3 14.44 -9.37 -67.35
C ARG A 3 13.22 -9.81 -66.53
N ARG A 4 13.20 -11.06 -66.06
CA ARG A 4 12.20 -11.58 -65.12
C ARG A 4 12.36 -10.86 -63.77
N GLN A 5 11.31 -10.20 -63.31
CA GLN A 5 11.24 -9.67 -61.94
C GLN A 5 10.73 -10.76 -61.00
N HIS A 6 11.60 -11.24 -60.11
CA HIS A 6 11.19 -12.08 -58.99
C HIS A 6 10.59 -11.20 -57.89
N ARG A 7 9.28 -11.31 -57.66
CA ARG A 7 8.61 -10.74 -56.48
C ARG A 7 8.95 -11.59 -55.27
N VAL A 8 9.83 -11.08 -54.40
CA VAL A 8 10.10 -11.66 -53.08
C VAL A 8 8.92 -11.29 -52.16
N ARG A 9 8.09 -12.28 -51.82
CA ARG A 9 7.08 -12.17 -50.76
C ARG A 9 7.81 -12.23 -49.42
N HIS A 10 8.00 -11.07 -48.79
CA HIS A 10 8.48 -11.01 -47.42
C HIS A 10 7.35 -11.44 -46.46
N LEU A 11 7.50 -12.63 -45.87
CA LEU A 11 6.73 -13.06 -44.72
C LEU A 11 7.25 -12.30 -43.49
N LEU A 12 6.42 -11.43 -42.91
CA LEU A 12 6.69 -10.75 -41.65
C LEU A 12 6.61 -11.76 -40.49
N PRO A 13 7.65 -11.90 -39.65
CA PRO A 13 7.57 -12.71 -38.45
C PRO A 13 6.73 -11.96 -37.41
N ALA A 14 5.61 -12.55 -36.99
CA ALA A 14 4.86 -12.09 -35.83
C ALA A 14 5.67 -12.40 -34.56
N VAL A 15 6.34 -11.37 -34.02
CA VAL A 15 6.95 -11.45 -32.69
C VAL A 15 5.83 -11.35 -31.66
N ALA A 16 5.43 -12.48 -31.09
CA ALA A 16 4.54 -12.53 -29.95
C ALA A 16 5.29 -11.96 -28.73
N LEU A 17 4.92 -10.74 -28.33
CA LEU A 17 5.35 -10.15 -27.06
C LEU A 17 4.72 -10.94 -25.92
N LEU A 18 5.48 -11.87 -25.33
CA LEU A 18 5.19 -12.43 -24.02
C LEU A 18 5.19 -11.27 -23.02
N SER A 19 4.00 -10.82 -22.61
CA SER A 19 3.84 -9.88 -21.50
C SER A 19 4.35 -10.59 -20.24
N GLY A 20 5.53 -10.20 -19.78
CA GLY A 20 6.15 -10.78 -18.59
C GLY A 20 5.28 -10.54 -17.36
N THR A 21 4.84 -11.62 -16.72
CA THR A 21 4.41 -11.59 -15.34
C THR A 21 5.65 -11.32 -14.48
N ILE A 22 5.88 -10.07 -14.11
CA ILE A 22 6.83 -9.75 -13.03
C ILE A 22 6.13 -10.15 -11.73
N ALA A 23 6.07 -11.45 -11.46
CA ALA A 23 5.42 -12.02 -10.29
C ALA A 23 6.47 -12.69 -9.40
N ALA A 24 7.05 -11.88 -8.53
CA ALA A 24 7.53 -12.26 -7.20
C ALA A 24 7.84 -10.96 -6.45
N SER A 25 6.80 -10.31 -5.90
CA SER A 25 7.06 -9.33 -4.83
C SER A 25 7.50 -10.11 -3.61
N ALA A 26 8.81 -10.28 -3.45
CA ALA A 26 9.38 -10.88 -2.26
C ALA A 26 8.96 -10.07 -1.03
N CYS A 27 8.24 -10.70 -0.10
CA CYS A 27 8.01 -10.10 1.20
C CYS A 27 9.32 -10.09 1.98
N GLY A 28 9.74 -8.92 2.43
CA GLY A 28 11.00 -8.70 3.15
C GLY A 28 11.08 -9.35 4.52
N PHE A 29 9.98 -9.90 5.04
CA PHE A 29 10.03 -10.78 6.21
C PHE A 29 10.57 -12.19 5.88
N GLU A 30 10.45 -12.62 4.62
CA GLU A 30 10.91 -13.93 4.13
C GLU A 30 12.19 -13.79 3.31
N ASP A 31 12.24 -12.83 2.39
CA ASP A 31 13.39 -12.52 1.54
C ASP A 31 13.72 -11.01 1.55
N PRO A 32 14.56 -10.56 2.51
CA PRO A 32 14.96 -9.16 2.62
C PRO A 32 15.66 -8.61 1.37
N LYS A 33 16.47 -9.43 0.69
CA LYS A 33 17.25 -8.98 -0.48
C LYS A 33 16.36 -8.80 -1.70
N GLY A 34 15.44 -9.73 -1.93
CA GLY A 34 14.41 -9.60 -2.94
C GLY A 34 13.53 -8.38 -2.71
N ALA A 35 13.15 -8.12 -1.45
CA ALA A 35 12.39 -6.93 -1.09
C ALA A 35 13.14 -5.62 -1.39
N ASP A 36 14.44 -5.55 -1.13
CA ASP A 36 15.25 -4.37 -1.48
C ASP A 36 15.30 -4.12 -2.99
N ALA A 37 15.47 -5.18 -3.79
CA ALA A 37 15.45 -5.09 -5.24
C ALA A 37 14.06 -4.66 -5.77
N ALA A 38 12.99 -5.26 -5.26
CA ALA A 38 11.62 -4.92 -5.62
C ALA A 38 11.28 -3.47 -5.25
N ARG A 39 11.73 -2.99 -4.07
CA ARG A 39 11.57 -1.60 -3.65
C ARG A 39 12.29 -0.64 -4.60
N GLY A 40 13.52 -0.98 -5.02
CA GLY A 40 14.28 -0.17 -5.99
C GLY A 40 13.57 -0.02 -7.35
N ALA A 41 12.82 -1.04 -7.77
CA ALA A 41 12.03 -1.00 -9.01
C ALA A 41 10.64 -0.35 -8.84
N LEU A 42 10.20 -0.06 -7.61
CA LEU A 42 8.80 0.32 -7.34
C LEU A 42 8.37 1.59 -8.08
N ASN A 43 9.26 2.58 -8.20
CA ASN A 43 8.97 3.85 -8.87
C ASN A 43 8.67 3.71 -10.37
N TRP A 44 9.06 2.60 -11.02
CA TRP A 44 8.71 2.34 -12.42
C TRP A 44 7.21 2.11 -12.62
N ILE A 45 6.56 1.49 -11.64
CA ILE A 45 5.13 1.15 -11.69
C ILE A 45 4.31 2.19 -10.92
N TYR A 46 4.83 2.64 -9.78
CA TYR A 46 4.19 3.59 -8.89
C TYR A 46 5.09 4.82 -8.74
N PRO A 47 4.98 5.81 -9.63
CA PRO A 47 5.83 6.99 -9.61
C PRO A 47 5.86 7.62 -8.22
N GLU A 48 7.05 8.00 -7.78
CA GLU A 48 7.27 8.71 -6.52
C GLU A 48 6.89 7.91 -5.25
N ALA A 49 6.66 6.59 -5.35
CA ALA A 49 6.35 5.73 -4.21
C ALA A 49 7.46 5.74 -3.15
N LEU A 50 8.73 5.78 -3.58
CA LEU A 50 9.88 5.88 -2.67
C LEU A 50 9.88 7.15 -1.81
N HIS A 51 9.14 8.20 -2.18
CA HIS A 51 9.01 9.41 -1.36
C HIS A 51 8.25 9.15 -0.04
N VAL A 52 7.45 8.07 0.03
CA VAL A 52 6.84 7.62 1.29
C VAL A 52 7.90 7.31 2.33
N THR A 53 8.98 6.61 1.97
CA THR A 53 10.06 6.27 2.91
C THR A 53 10.68 7.52 3.54
N SER A 54 10.96 8.55 2.72
CA SER A 54 11.50 9.83 3.20
C SER A 54 10.50 10.61 4.06
N ALA A 55 9.21 10.57 3.70
CA ALA A 55 8.14 11.19 4.49
C ALA A 55 7.98 10.53 5.86
N VAL A 56 8.01 9.19 5.91
CA VAL A 56 7.95 8.39 7.14
C VAL A 56 9.14 8.71 8.03
N TRP A 57 10.35 8.74 7.46
CA TRP A 57 11.56 9.12 8.20
C TRP A 57 11.41 10.52 8.81
N ARG A 58 10.94 11.51 8.05
CA ARG A 58 10.71 12.87 8.55
C ARG A 58 9.66 12.91 9.65
N ALA A 59 8.52 12.24 9.46
CA ALA A 59 7.45 12.19 10.46
C ALA A 59 7.89 11.48 11.76
N GLN A 60 8.84 10.55 11.69
CA GLN A 60 9.46 9.94 12.88
C GLN A 60 10.40 10.92 13.59
N LEU A 61 11.22 11.65 12.85
CA LEU A 61 12.10 12.68 13.43
C LEU A 61 11.29 13.80 14.10
N ASP A 62 10.18 14.21 13.49
CA ASP A 62 9.30 15.26 14.01
C ASP A 62 8.35 14.76 15.12
N GLY A 63 8.40 13.46 15.45
CA GLY A 63 7.56 12.84 16.49
C GLY A 63 6.09 12.66 16.11
N ALA A 64 5.70 12.94 14.86
CA ALA A 64 4.34 12.76 14.37
C ALA A 64 3.89 11.29 14.35
N ILE A 65 4.83 10.36 14.08
CA ILE A 65 4.63 8.91 14.19
C ILE A 65 5.77 8.28 15.00
N ALA A 66 5.49 7.16 15.67
CA ALA A 66 6.53 6.47 16.43
C ALA A 66 7.53 5.77 15.52
N ARG A 67 8.78 5.70 16.00
CA ARG A 67 9.80 4.81 15.46
C ARG A 67 9.70 3.44 16.12
N ASP A 68 9.96 2.40 15.35
CA ASP A 68 10.15 1.06 15.91
C ASP A 68 11.62 0.89 16.31
N ASP A 69 11.88 1.05 17.61
CA ASP A 69 13.23 0.98 18.18
C ASP A 69 13.63 -0.45 18.57
N ARG A 70 12.82 -1.45 18.22
CA ARG A 70 13.14 -2.86 18.50
C ARG A 70 14.45 -3.27 17.78
N PRO A 71 15.28 -4.12 18.40
CA PRO A 71 16.44 -4.69 17.74
C PRO A 71 16.07 -5.37 16.43
N ALA A 72 16.98 -5.34 15.44
CA ALA A 72 16.74 -5.94 14.12
C ALA A 72 16.34 -7.43 14.22
N ALA A 73 16.96 -8.19 15.12
CA ALA A 73 16.61 -9.58 15.38
C ALA A 73 15.16 -9.76 15.89
N ALA A 74 14.68 -8.88 16.77
CA ALA A 74 13.31 -8.92 17.25
C ALA A 74 12.30 -8.56 16.14
N ARG A 75 12.66 -7.61 15.27
CA ARG A 75 11.88 -7.25 14.08
C ARG A 75 11.79 -8.40 13.09
N ALA A 76 12.89 -9.13 12.85
CA ALA A 76 12.89 -10.31 11.99
C ALA A 76 11.95 -11.42 12.51
N LEU A 77 11.90 -11.63 13.83
CA LEU A 77 11.08 -12.70 14.43
C LEU A 77 9.58 -12.36 14.53
N THR A 78 9.24 -11.09 14.76
CA THR A 78 7.87 -10.68 15.11
C THR A 78 7.26 -9.63 14.19
N GLY A 79 8.03 -9.10 13.24
CA GLY A 79 7.64 -8.02 12.34
C GLY A 79 6.39 -8.38 11.54
N TYR A 80 6.39 -9.50 10.82
CA TYR A 80 5.23 -9.95 10.05
C TYR A 80 3.97 -10.06 10.91
N ARG A 81 4.07 -10.70 12.08
CA ARG A 81 2.91 -10.89 12.98
C ARG A 81 2.34 -9.55 13.45
N LYS A 82 3.21 -8.59 13.77
CA LYS A 82 2.79 -7.23 14.13
C LYS A 82 2.16 -6.50 12.95
N ALA A 83 2.78 -6.52 11.77
CA ALA A 83 2.26 -5.86 10.56
C ALA A 83 0.87 -6.42 10.18
N ALA A 84 0.72 -7.75 10.18
CA ALA A 84 -0.55 -8.40 9.93
C ALA A 84 -1.62 -8.05 10.98
N ALA A 85 -1.25 -7.98 12.26
CA ALA A 85 -2.15 -7.57 13.33
C ALA A 85 -2.61 -6.11 13.17
N ASP A 86 -1.70 -5.19 12.85
CA ASP A 86 -2.04 -3.78 12.62
C ASP A 86 -2.92 -3.61 11.38
N LEU A 87 -2.67 -4.33 10.29
CA LEU A 87 -3.53 -4.34 9.10
C LEU A 87 -4.93 -4.92 9.40
N GLY A 88 -5.01 -5.96 10.24
CA GLY A 88 -6.27 -6.51 10.73
C GLY A 88 -7.04 -5.51 11.61
N ALA A 89 -6.36 -4.80 12.50
CA ALA A 89 -6.96 -3.76 13.32
C ALA A 89 -7.43 -2.57 12.47
N LEU A 90 -6.69 -2.21 11.41
CA LEU A 90 -7.12 -1.19 10.46
C LEU A 90 -8.41 -1.61 9.73
N ARG A 91 -8.49 -2.87 9.27
CA ARG A 91 -9.73 -3.45 8.71
C ARG A 91 -10.88 -3.28 9.70
N ASP A 92 -10.69 -3.65 10.96
CA ASP A 92 -11.76 -3.59 11.97
C ASP A 92 -12.27 -2.18 12.20
N ARG A 93 -11.36 -1.20 12.27
CA ARG A 93 -11.74 0.21 12.37
C ARG A 93 -12.50 0.70 11.15
N LEU A 94 -12.08 0.32 9.95
CA LEU A 94 -12.77 0.70 8.71
C LEU A 94 -14.15 0.04 8.62
N SER A 95 -14.27 -1.25 8.95
CA SER A 95 -15.55 -1.97 9.02
C SER A 95 -16.52 -1.31 10.00
N ALA A 96 -16.04 -0.82 11.14
CA ALA A 96 -16.87 -0.13 12.13
C ALA A 96 -17.43 1.23 11.63
N THR A 97 -16.84 1.81 10.58
CA THR A 97 -17.32 3.06 9.96
C THR A 97 -18.28 2.82 8.78
N MET A 98 -18.63 1.57 8.50
CA MET A 98 -19.56 1.23 7.42
C MET A 98 -21.00 1.59 7.81
N ASP A 99 -21.71 2.22 6.88
CA ASP A 99 -23.08 2.73 7.00
C ASP A 99 -24.03 2.06 6.00
N GLY A 100 -23.73 0.83 5.58
CA GLY A 100 -24.51 0.06 4.60
C GLY A 100 -24.03 0.21 3.16
N GLU A 101 -23.10 1.12 2.88
CA GLU A 101 -22.41 1.18 1.59
C GLU A 101 -21.41 0.03 1.42
N ALA A 102 -21.30 -0.50 0.20
CA ALA A 102 -20.31 -1.51 -0.13
C ALA A 102 -18.89 -0.88 -0.07
N PRO A 103 -17.95 -1.48 0.68
CA PRO A 103 -16.62 -0.91 0.82
C PRO A 103 -15.87 -0.98 -0.52
N PRO A 104 -14.98 -0.03 -0.82
CA PRO A 104 -14.13 -0.13 -2.00
C PRO A 104 -13.13 -1.28 -1.86
N THR A 105 -12.70 -1.83 -2.99
CA THR A 105 -11.56 -2.76 -3.06
C THR A 105 -10.27 -1.96 -3.25
N PHE A 106 -9.24 -2.29 -2.48
CA PHE A 106 -7.92 -1.66 -2.58
C PHE A 106 -6.84 -2.60 -2.04
N SER A 107 -5.59 -2.30 -2.39
CA SER A 107 -4.42 -3.01 -1.89
C SER A 107 -3.50 -2.04 -1.17
N ILE A 108 -2.98 -2.43 -0.01
CA ILE A 108 -1.94 -1.71 0.71
C ILE A 108 -0.60 -2.40 0.46
N LEU A 109 0.40 -1.63 0.03
CA LEU A 109 1.80 -2.02 0.06
C LEU A 109 2.48 -1.34 1.24
N LEU A 110 3.01 -2.14 2.18
CA LEU A 110 3.98 -1.65 3.16
C LEU A 110 5.35 -1.64 2.52
N ILE A 111 5.85 -0.45 2.19
CA ILE A 111 7.05 -0.25 1.36
C ILE A 111 8.33 -0.76 2.04
N GLY A 112 8.41 -0.72 3.37
CA GLY A 112 9.51 -1.27 4.15
C GLY A 112 9.69 -2.77 3.88
N PRO A 113 8.75 -3.63 4.29
CA PRO A 113 8.86 -5.07 4.08
C PRO A 113 8.34 -5.52 2.70
N MET A 114 7.99 -4.63 1.78
CA MET A 114 7.32 -4.97 0.51
C MET A 114 6.11 -5.91 0.69
N LEU A 115 5.38 -5.74 1.81
CA LEU A 115 4.23 -6.59 2.14
C LEU A 115 2.97 -6.06 1.45
N TRP A 116 2.45 -6.83 0.51
CA TRP A 116 1.17 -6.56 -0.12
C TRP A 116 0.01 -7.16 0.68
N THR A 117 -1.06 -6.39 0.83
CA THR A 117 -2.28 -6.80 1.52
C THR A 117 -3.50 -6.30 0.76
N ARG A 118 -4.44 -7.20 0.45
CA ARG A 118 -5.68 -6.87 -0.25
C ARG A 118 -6.83 -6.70 0.73
N PHE A 119 -7.61 -5.64 0.51
CA PHE A 119 -8.87 -5.35 1.19
C PHE A 119 -10.01 -5.38 0.18
N ALA A 120 -11.07 -6.11 0.48
CA ALA A 120 -12.21 -6.29 -0.42
C ALA A 120 -13.51 -6.50 0.36
N PRO A 121 -14.68 -6.23 -0.22
CA PRO A 121 -15.96 -6.59 0.37
C PRO A 121 -16.02 -8.06 0.81
N ALA A 122 -16.57 -8.32 1.99
CA ALA A 122 -16.88 -9.64 2.53
C ALA A 122 -18.35 -9.68 2.99
N GLN A 123 -18.86 -10.87 3.32
CA GLN A 123 -20.26 -11.04 3.74
C GLN A 123 -20.68 -10.09 4.87
N HIS A 124 -19.77 -9.76 5.79
CA HIS A 124 -20.03 -8.87 6.93
C HIS A 124 -18.95 -7.79 7.04
N GLY A 125 -18.83 -6.97 5.99
CA GLY A 125 -18.00 -5.78 6.01
C GLY A 125 -16.79 -5.89 5.08
N LEU A 126 -15.60 -5.64 5.61
CA LEU A 126 -14.36 -5.67 4.86
C LEU A 126 -13.54 -6.91 5.19
N GLY A 127 -13.17 -7.69 4.18
CA GLY A 127 -12.17 -8.76 4.28
C GLY A 127 -10.76 -8.22 4.09
N VAL A 128 -9.78 -8.91 4.68
CA VAL A 128 -8.35 -8.64 4.51
C VAL A 128 -7.59 -9.93 4.21
N VAL A 129 -6.72 -9.89 3.22
CA VAL A 129 -5.78 -10.99 2.91
C VAL A 129 -4.39 -10.39 2.86
N THR A 130 -3.59 -10.69 3.87
CA THR A 130 -2.17 -10.30 3.93
C THR A 130 -1.33 -11.24 3.09
N HIS A 131 -0.18 -10.75 2.62
CA HIS A 131 0.81 -11.57 1.92
C HIS A 131 0.33 -12.09 0.56
N VAL A 132 -0.35 -11.22 -0.20
CA VAL A 132 -0.67 -11.47 -1.61
C VAL A 132 0.52 -11.12 -2.51
N GLU A 133 0.54 -11.59 -3.75
CA GLU A 133 1.67 -11.31 -4.67
C GLU A 133 1.77 -9.83 -5.09
N GLY A 134 0.65 -9.12 -5.06
CA GLY A 134 0.52 -7.76 -5.54
C GLY A 134 -0.94 -7.31 -5.58
N ALA A 135 -1.16 -6.09 -6.07
CA ALA A 135 -2.49 -5.58 -6.36
C ALA A 135 -3.12 -6.32 -7.54
N GLN A 136 -4.44 -6.57 -7.49
CA GLN A 136 -5.16 -7.09 -8.66
C GLN A 136 -5.60 -5.95 -9.59
N THR A 137 -6.01 -6.32 -10.80
CA THR A 137 -6.60 -5.40 -11.77
C THR A 137 -7.78 -4.66 -11.15
N SER A 138 -7.79 -3.33 -11.29
CA SER A 138 -8.78 -2.39 -10.74
C SER A 138 -8.65 -2.05 -9.26
N ASP A 139 -7.69 -2.61 -8.54
CA ASP A 139 -7.39 -2.15 -7.19
C ASP A 139 -6.88 -0.71 -7.22
N ILE A 140 -7.33 0.09 -6.26
CA ILE A 140 -6.56 1.24 -5.84
C ILE A 140 -5.40 0.75 -5.00
N VAL A 141 -4.18 1.20 -5.33
CA VAL A 141 -2.99 0.86 -4.58
C VAL A 141 -2.66 1.99 -3.62
N ILE A 142 -2.51 1.67 -2.35
CA ILE A 142 -2.03 2.55 -1.31
C ILE A 142 -0.61 2.13 -0.96
N VAL A 143 0.37 2.97 -1.24
CA VAL A 143 1.74 2.79 -0.76
C VAL A 143 1.91 3.55 0.54
N THR A 144 2.34 2.84 1.59
CA THR A 144 2.58 3.37 2.93
C THR A 144 3.65 2.55 3.65
N ASP A 145 3.80 2.71 4.97
CA ASP A 145 4.73 1.92 5.77
C ASP A 145 4.10 1.45 7.10
N GLU A 146 4.67 0.41 7.71
CA GLU A 146 4.22 -0.18 8.98
C GLU A 146 3.93 0.85 10.08
N PRO A 147 4.83 1.81 10.41
CA PRO A 147 4.57 2.78 11.48
C PRO A 147 3.40 3.73 11.16
N VAL A 148 3.10 3.96 9.89
CA VAL A 148 1.94 4.77 9.47
C VAL A 148 0.66 3.99 9.74
N VAL A 149 0.61 2.69 9.42
CA VAL A 149 -0.54 1.84 9.76
C VAL A 149 -0.75 1.78 11.26
N THR A 150 0.30 1.60 12.07
CA THR A 150 0.19 1.67 13.54
C THR A 150 -0.37 3.03 14.00
N ALA A 151 0.08 4.13 13.41
CA ALA A 151 -0.41 5.48 13.75
C ALA A 151 -1.89 5.68 13.35
N LEU A 152 -2.29 5.16 12.18
CA LEU A 152 -3.69 5.18 11.74
C LEU A 152 -4.55 4.35 12.69
N VAL A 153 -4.12 3.13 13.06
CA VAL A 153 -4.83 2.20 13.96
C VAL A 153 -4.99 2.76 15.37
N SER A 154 -3.98 3.44 15.89
CA SER A 154 -4.06 4.13 17.20
C SER A 154 -4.83 5.46 17.12
N GLY A 155 -5.12 5.93 15.91
CA GLY A 155 -5.73 7.23 15.67
C GLY A 155 -4.75 8.38 15.80
N ARG A 156 -3.46 8.17 16.12
CA ARG A 156 -2.46 9.24 16.26
C ARG A 156 -2.40 10.18 15.05
N ILE A 157 -2.72 9.69 13.86
CA ILE A 157 -2.83 10.49 12.64
C ILE A 157 -4.12 10.13 11.88
N THR A 158 -4.75 11.12 11.24
CA THR A 158 -5.86 10.85 10.31
C THR A 158 -5.35 10.40 8.95
N PRO A 159 -6.16 9.68 8.16
CA PRO A 159 -5.83 9.40 6.76
C PRO A 159 -5.61 10.66 5.92
N LEU A 160 -6.42 11.71 6.12
CA LEU A 160 -6.23 12.99 5.45
C LEU A 160 -4.87 13.62 5.78
N ALA A 161 -4.51 13.71 7.06
CA ALA A 161 -3.22 14.26 7.49
C ALA A 161 -2.04 13.41 6.98
N ALA A 162 -2.16 12.08 7.03
CA ALA A 162 -1.15 11.17 6.50
C ALA A 162 -0.94 11.36 4.98
N ARG A 163 -2.00 11.57 4.19
CA ARG A 163 -1.88 11.91 2.76
C ARG A 163 -1.24 13.28 2.55
N GLN A 164 -1.64 14.30 3.31
CA GLN A 164 -1.06 15.65 3.22
C GLN A 164 0.44 15.69 3.57
N GLN A 165 0.87 14.83 4.49
CA GLN A 165 2.28 14.67 4.86
C GLN A 165 3.07 13.73 3.93
N GLY A 166 2.42 13.12 2.93
CA GLY A 166 3.05 12.19 1.99
C GLY A 166 3.32 10.79 2.56
N LEU A 167 2.73 10.44 3.70
CA LEU A 167 2.83 9.12 4.36
C LEU A 167 1.95 8.05 3.70
N LEU A 168 1.00 8.49 2.88
CA LEU A 168 0.13 7.65 2.07
C LEU A 168 0.15 8.19 0.63
N ARG A 169 0.39 7.30 -0.34
CA ARG A 169 0.23 7.62 -1.76
C ARG A 169 -0.74 6.65 -2.41
N LEU A 170 -1.69 7.19 -3.18
CA LEU A 170 -2.75 6.41 -3.82
C LEU A 170 -2.56 6.39 -5.34
N TYR A 171 -2.69 5.21 -5.94
CA TYR A 171 -2.56 4.95 -7.37
C TYR A 171 -3.78 4.22 -7.92
N GLY A 172 -4.10 4.44 -9.19
CA GLY A 172 -5.28 3.92 -9.88
C GLY A 172 -6.11 5.04 -10.50
N THR A 173 -7.35 4.72 -10.89
CA THR A 173 -8.26 5.71 -11.51
C THR A 173 -8.58 6.84 -10.54
N ARG A 174 -8.86 8.04 -11.07
CA ARG A 174 -9.21 9.20 -10.25
C ARG A 174 -10.42 8.90 -9.36
N ASP A 175 -11.51 8.42 -9.96
CA ASP A 175 -12.75 8.13 -9.22
C ASP A 175 -12.55 7.06 -8.14
N GLY A 176 -11.72 6.06 -8.40
CA GLY A 176 -11.41 5.05 -7.39
C GLY A 176 -10.57 5.62 -6.25
N ARG A 177 -9.57 6.48 -6.54
CA ARG A 177 -8.78 7.16 -5.50
C ARG A 177 -9.64 8.08 -4.65
N ASP A 178 -10.58 8.81 -5.26
CA ASP A 178 -11.49 9.72 -4.57
C ASP A 178 -12.43 8.92 -3.64
N ARG A 179 -13.00 7.81 -4.13
CA ARG A 179 -13.81 6.88 -3.32
C ARG A 179 -13.04 6.28 -2.15
N VAL A 180 -11.84 5.76 -2.39
CA VAL A 180 -11.00 5.17 -1.33
C VAL A 180 -10.59 6.23 -0.32
N SER A 181 -10.25 7.45 -0.76
CA SER A 181 -9.90 8.55 0.15
C SER A 181 -11.08 8.93 1.04
N ALA A 182 -12.26 9.14 0.45
CA ALA A 182 -13.47 9.49 1.20
C ALA A 182 -13.84 8.42 2.23
N TRP A 183 -13.64 7.15 1.88
CA TRP A 183 -13.92 6.04 2.78
C TRP A 183 -12.88 5.92 3.91
N LEU A 184 -11.58 6.06 3.61
CA LEU A 184 -10.55 6.14 4.64
C LEU A 184 -10.81 7.29 5.62
N ASP A 185 -11.23 8.46 5.12
CA ASP A 185 -11.45 9.66 5.92
C ASP A 185 -12.61 9.56 6.92
N ARG A 186 -13.39 8.46 6.88
CA ARG A 186 -14.35 8.12 7.93
C ARG A 186 -13.67 7.69 9.23
N LEU A 187 -12.39 7.32 9.19
CA LEU A 187 -11.64 7.03 10.40
C LEU A 187 -11.54 8.30 11.25
N PRO A 188 -11.98 8.23 12.53
CA PRO A 188 -12.07 9.41 13.37
C PRO A 188 -10.71 10.07 13.60
N ALA A 189 -10.76 11.37 13.88
CA ALA A 189 -9.61 12.18 14.27
C ALA A 189 -8.84 11.56 15.46
N PRO A 190 -7.55 11.87 15.62
CA PRO A 190 -6.80 11.50 16.81
C PRO A 190 -7.56 11.91 18.05
N MET A 191 -7.58 11.03 19.04
CA MET A 191 -8.00 11.38 20.39
C MET A 191 -6.92 12.29 21.01
N THR A 192 -6.79 13.52 20.52
CA THR A 192 -6.10 14.58 21.25
C THR A 192 -7.05 15.10 22.31
N ALA A 193 -6.81 14.71 23.55
CA ALA A 193 -7.19 15.38 24.80
C ALA A 193 -8.53 16.12 24.80
N THR A 194 -9.64 15.38 24.89
CA THR A 194 -10.82 15.89 25.61
C THR A 194 -10.58 15.68 27.11
N ALA A 195 -9.66 16.44 27.68
CA ALA A 195 -9.46 16.53 29.13
C ALA A 195 -8.76 17.84 29.48
N GLY A 196 -9.47 18.72 30.19
CA GLY A 196 -8.86 19.85 30.90
C GLY A 196 -9.26 21.23 30.40
N LYS A 197 -10.55 21.52 30.22
CA LYS A 197 -11.03 22.90 30.38
C LYS A 197 -12.41 22.96 31.01
N ASP A 198 -12.59 22.24 32.12
CA ASP A 198 -13.65 22.47 33.10
C ASP A 198 -13.08 22.12 34.48
N GLY A 199 -12.92 23.11 35.36
CA GLY A 199 -12.73 22.86 36.80
C GLY A 199 -11.51 23.50 37.47
N SER A 200 -11.52 24.82 37.64
CA SER A 200 -11.36 25.57 38.91
C SER A 200 -10.84 26.97 38.65
#